data_AF-A0A2V8UQL9-F1
#
_entry.id   AF-A0A2V8UQL9-F1
#
_cell.length_a   1.000
_cell.length_b   1.000
_cell.length_c   1.000
_cell.angle_alpha   90.00
_cell.angle_beta   90.00
_cell.angle_gamma   90.00
#
_symmetry.space_group_name_H-M   'P 1'
#
loop_
_entity.id
_entity.type
_entity.pdbx_description
1 polymer ?
#
loop_
_entity_poly.entity_id
_entity_poly.type
_entity_poly.pdbx_seq_one_letter_code
_entity_poly.pdbx_strand_id
1 'polypeptide(L)' 'AILHRKNALFYKTINGARVGDLFMSLIHTCELCGANPFDYLTELQRHAAELKRNPREWMPWNYRATLERTDAVDRAA' A
#
# COMPACT_ATOMS: atom_id res chain seq x y z
N ALA A 1 -4.31 -11.48 -10.41
CA ALA A 1 -5.24 -10.42 -10.84
C ALA A 1 -6.62 -10.75 -10.30
N ILE A 2 -7.27 -9.84 -9.59
CA ILE A 2 -8.65 -10.03 -9.10
C ILE A 2 -9.56 -10.16 -10.33
N LEU A 3 -10.26 -11.28 -10.45
CA LEU A 3 -11.10 -11.55 -11.61
C LEU A 3 -12.46 -10.87 -11.43
N HIS A 4 -12.65 -9.73 -12.07
CA HIS A 4 -13.91 -9.01 -12.02
C HIS A 4 -14.93 -9.60 -13.00
N ARG A 5 -16.19 -9.74 -12.55
CA ARG A 5 -17.32 -9.93 -13.48
C ARG A 5 -17.38 -8.74 -14.44
N LYS A 6 -17.54 -8.99 -15.74
CA LYS A 6 -17.73 -7.94 -16.76
C LYS A 6 -18.85 -6.99 -16.31
N ASN A 7 -18.58 -5.68 -16.34
CA ASN A 7 -19.48 -4.60 -15.92
C ASN A 7 -19.88 -4.58 -14.43
N ALA A 8 -19.16 -5.25 -13.52
CA ALA A 8 -19.57 -5.31 -12.11
C ALA A 8 -19.27 -4.05 -11.28
N LEU A 9 -18.33 -3.22 -11.73
CA LEU A 9 -17.79 -2.19 -10.83
C LEU A 9 -18.58 -0.88 -10.82
N PHE A 10 -19.47 -0.66 -11.80
CA PHE A 10 -20.43 0.46 -11.88
C PHE A 10 -19.94 1.78 -11.27
N TYR A 11 -18.67 2.15 -11.51
CA TYR A 11 -18.10 3.35 -10.91
C TYR A 11 -18.80 4.58 -11.49
N LYS A 12 -19.24 5.49 -10.61
CA LYS A 12 -19.93 6.74 -11.00
C LYS A 12 -19.06 7.64 -11.88
N THR A 13 -17.74 7.60 -11.70
CA THR A 13 -16.79 8.44 -12.41
C THR A 13 -15.54 7.65 -12.81
N ILE A 14 -14.83 8.11 -13.84
CA ILE A 14 -13.54 7.55 -14.27
C ILE A 14 -12.51 7.61 -13.12
N ASN A 15 -12.54 8.68 -12.32
CA ASN A 15 -11.66 8.80 -11.16
C ASN A 15 -11.94 7.72 -10.12
N GLY A 16 -13.21 7.42 -9.84
CA GLY A 16 -13.61 6.34 -8.95
C GLY A 16 -13.12 4.98 -9.44
N ALA A 17 -13.20 4.73 -10.76
CA ALA A 17 -12.68 3.51 -11.36
C ALA A 17 -11.17 3.37 -11.18
N ARG A 18 -10.42 4.43 -11.48
CA ARG A 18 -8.96 4.45 -11.32
C ARG A 18 -8.53 4.19 -9.87
N VAL A 19 -9.18 4.84 -8.91
CA VAL A 19 -8.88 4.67 -7.48
C VAL A 19 -9.21 3.24 -7.03
N GLY A 20 -10.34 2.69 -7.49
CA GLY A 20 -10.73 1.32 -7.22
C GLY A 20 -9.71 0.29 -7.75
N ASP A 21 -9.29 0.43 -9.00
CA ASP A 21 -8.29 -0.45 -9.62
C ASP A 21 -6.93 -0.38 -8.91
N LEU A 22 -6.55 0.81 -8.42
CA LEU A 22 -5.34 1.00 -7.64
C LEU A 22 -5.41 0.21 -6.32
N PHE A 23 -6.50 0.35 -5.56
CA PHE A 23 -6.65 -0.39 -4.31
C PHE A 23 -6.77 -1.90 -4.53
N MET A 24 -7.47 -2.35 -5.56
CA MET A 24 -7.55 -3.76 -5.95
C MET A 24 -6.16 -4.35 -6.21
N SER A 25 -5.34 -3.62 -6.99
CA SER A 25 -3.97 -4.04 -7.30
C SER A 25 -3.09 -4.06 -6.04
N LEU A 26 -3.22 -3.06 -5.18
CA LEU A 26 -2.47 -2.96 -3.93
C LEU A 26 -2.83 -4.10 -2.97
N ILE A 27 -4.12 -4.37 -2.76
CA ILE A 27 -4.60 -5.44 -1.88
C ILE A 27 -4.05 -6.78 -2.36
N HIS A 28 -4.20 -7.07 -3.65
CA HIS A 28 -3.71 -8.33 -4.21
C HIS A 28 -2.19 -8.47 -4.11
N THR A 29 -1.44 -7.38 -4.26
CA THR A 29 0.01 -7.42 -4.09
C THR A 29 0.37 -7.68 -2.62
N CYS A 30 -0.35 -7.10 -1.67
CA CYS A 30 -0.15 -7.38 -0.25
C CYS A 30 -0.42 -8.84 0.09
N GLU A 31 -1.50 -9.43 -0.46
CA GLU A 31 -1.82 -10.86 -0.31
C GLU A 31 -0.68 -11.75 -0.82
N LEU A 32 -0.13 -11.45 -2.01
CA LEU A 32 1.01 -12.19 -2.58
C LEU A 32 2.28 -12.10 -1.72
N CYS A 33 2.45 -11.01 -0.98
CA CYS A 33 3.58 -10.79 -0.08
C CYS A 33 3.33 -11.26 1.36
N GLY A 34 2.14 -11.78 1.68
CA GLY A 34 1.75 -12.12 3.06
C GLY A 34 1.65 -10.90 3.98
N ALA A 35 1.49 -9.70 3.41
CA ALA A 35 1.32 -8.45 4.13
C ALA A 35 -0.17 -8.16 4.35
N ASN A 36 -0.51 -7.54 5.48
CA ASN A 36 -1.86 -7.06 5.71
C ASN A 36 -2.06 -5.73 4.96
N PRO A 37 -3.03 -5.62 4.03
CA PRO A 37 -3.17 -4.43 3.20
C PRO A 37 -3.65 -3.19 3.98
N PHE A 38 -4.42 -3.38 5.05
CA PHE A 38 -4.89 -2.27 5.89
C PHE A 38 -3.77 -1.70 6.76
N ASP A 39 -2.98 -2.58 7.37
CA ASP A 39 -1.76 -2.22 8.10
C ASP A 39 -0.80 -1.47 7.18
N TYR A 40 -0.48 -2.05 6.02
CA TYR A 40 0.40 -1.44 5.03
C TYR A 40 -0.08 -0.04 4.61
N LEU A 41 -1.36 0.13 4.25
CA LEU A 41 -1.91 1.45 3.89
C LEU A 41 -1.87 2.46 5.04
N THR A 42 -2.01 2.00 6.28
CA THR A 42 -1.91 2.85 7.47
C THR A 42 -0.48 3.37 7.63
N GLU A 43 0.51 2.48 7.49
CA GLU A 43 1.92 2.83 7.60
C GLU A 43 2.40 3.73 6.47
N LEU A 44 1.95 3.50 5.22
CA LEU A 44 2.21 4.41 4.11
C LEU A 44 1.67 5.82 4.35
N GLN A 45 0.52 5.95 5.02
CA GLN A 45 -0.06 7.26 5.34
C GLN A 45 0.69 7.96 6.48
N ARG A 46 1.12 7.21 7.51
CA ARG A 46 1.92 7.75 8.63
C ARG A 46 3.28 8.24 8.17
N HIS A 47 3.91 7.52 7.23
CA HIS A 47 5.25 7.79 6.74
C HIS A 47 5.27 8.34 5.30
N ALA A 48 4.28 9.18 4.96
CA ALA A 48 4.12 9.69 3.61
C ALA A 48 5.34 10.50 3.11
N ALA A 49 6.05 11.19 4.02
CA ALA A 49 7.25 11.95 3.69
C ALA A 49 8.45 11.04 3.36
N GLU A 50 8.65 9.98 4.15
CA GLU A 50 9.67 8.94 3.95
C GLU A 50 9.40 8.16 2.67
N LEU A 51 8.15 7.75 2.45
CA LEU A 51 7.67 7.08 1.25
C LEU A 51 7.97 7.91 0.00
N LYS A 52 7.70 9.22 0.04
CA LYS A 52 7.96 10.12 -1.09
C LYS A 52 9.46 10.23 -1.41
N ARG A 53 10.32 10.15 -0.39
CA ARG A 53 11.78 10.18 -0.55
C ARG A 53 12.33 8.87 -1.11
N ASN A 54 11.90 7.73 -0.56
CA ASN A 54 12.47 6.41 -0.87
C ASN A 54 11.38 5.35 -1.12
N PRO A 55 10.60 5.43 -2.20
CA PRO A 55 9.43 4.57 -2.40
C PRO A 55 9.76 3.08 -2.46
N ARG A 56 10.97 2.72 -2.90
CA ARG A 56 11.43 1.32 -2.98
C ARG A 56 11.54 0.64 -1.63
N GLU A 57 11.72 1.39 -0.55
CA GLU A 57 11.84 0.86 0.82
C GLU A 57 10.48 0.61 1.48
N TRP A 58 9.41 1.10 0.87
CA TRP A 58 8.05 1.05 1.39
C TRP A 58 7.16 0.15 0.55
N MET A 59 7.71 -0.91 -0.04
CA MET A 59 6.95 -1.90 -0.78
C MET A 59 6.33 -2.91 0.20
N PRO A 60 5.26 -3.64 -0.18
CA PRO A 60 4.57 -4.53 0.75
C PRO A 60 5.44 -5.69 1.28
N TRP A 61 6.56 -6.00 0.63
CA TRP A 61 7.52 -7.02 1.06
C TRP A 61 8.66 -6.50 1.95
N ASN A 62 8.87 -5.20 2.10
CA ASN A 62 9.99 -4.64 2.88
C ASN A 62 9.62 -3.49 3.83
N TYR A 63 8.38 -2.99 3.80
CA TYR A 63 7.97 -1.87 4.67
C TYR A 63 8.18 -2.14 6.17
N ARG A 64 8.00 -3.39 6.64
CA ARG A 64 8.22 -3.74 8.06
C ARG A 64 9.66 -3.55 8.52
N ALA A 65 10.64 -3.95 7.69
CA ALA A 65 12.05 -3.72 7.98
C ALA A 65 12.37 -2.21 7.97
N THR A 66 11.70 -1.45 7.10
CA THR A 66 11.81 0.01 7.08
C THR A 66 11.24 0.65 8.35
N LEU A 67 10.12 0.14 8.88
CA LEU A 67 9.54 0.57 10.16
C LEU A 67 10.50 0.27 11.31
N GLU A 68 11.02 -0.94 11.41
CA GLU A 68 11.99 -1.33 12.46
C GLU A 68 13.22 -0.40 12.48
N ARG A 69 13.73 -0.04 11.30
CA ARG A 69 14.85 0.90 11.17
C ARG A 69 14.46 2.33 11.52
N THR A 70 13.26 2.78 11.15
CA THR A 70 12.76 4.13 11.45
C THR A 70 12.54 4.28 12.96
N ASP A 71 11.87 3.31 13.58
CA ASP A 71 11.66 3.24 15.03
C ASP A 71 12.99 3.22 15.80
N ALA A 72 13.99 2.51 15.30
CA ALA A 72 15.32 2.47 15.91
C ALA A 72 16.03 3.83 15.85
N VAL A 73 15.88 4.58 14.74
CA VAL A 73 16.42 5.93 14.60
C VAL A 73 15.71 6.90 15.55
N ASP A 74 14.38 6.85 15.61
CA ASP A 74 13.59 7.74 16.45
C ASP A 74 13.82 7.51 17.95
N ARG A 75 14.10 6.27 18.37
CA ARG A 75 14.46 5.95 19.76
C ARG A 75 15.87 6.35 20.15
N ALA A 76 16.76 6.54 19.18
CA ALA A 76 18.16 6.93 19.42
C ALA A 76 18.38 8.45 19.41
N ALA A 77 17.37 9.22 18.97
CA ALA A 77 17.36 10.68 18.95
C ALA A 77 16.79 11.28 20.24
#